data_AF-A0A401P271-F1
#
_entry.id   AF-A0A401P271-F1
#
_cell.length_a   1.000
_cell.length_b   1.000
_cell.length_c   1.000
_cell.angle_alpha   90.00
_cell.angle_beta   90.00
_cell.angle_gamma   90.00
#
_symmetry.space_group_name_H-M   'P 1'
#
loop_
_entity.id
_entity.type
_entity.pdbx_description
1 polymer ?
#
loop_
_entity_poly.entity_id
_entity_poly.type
_entity_poly.pdbx_seq_one_letter_code
_entity_poly.pdbx_strand_id
1 'polypeptide(L)'
;MIFILSLFGYLAFMVIFKWCFYNVEISQIAPSILIHFINMFLFTYNDPSNVSLYDHQQEIQSFLVIVAIIAVPWMLFLKPFVLRSNHRKAQRAG
;
A
#
# COMPACT_ATOMS: atom_id res chain seq x y z
N MET A 1 -6.45 -10.07 -1.48
CA MET A 1 -4.98 -10.16 -1.47
C MET A 1 -4.32 -8.90 -1.99
N ILE A 2 -4.79 -8.33 -3.13
CA ILE A 2 -4.23 -7.11 -3.74
C ILE A 2 -4.07 -5.95 -2.75
N PHE A 3 -5.09 -5.62 -1.96
CA PHE A 3 -5.02 -4.55 -0.94
C PHE A 3 -3.90 -4.75 0.11
N ILE A 4 -3.76 -5.97 0.64
CA ILE A 4 -2.74 -6.27 1.65
C ILE A 4 -1.35 -6.25 1.01
N LEU A 5 -1.22 -6.78 -0.21
CA LEU A 5 0.04 -6.80 -0.95
C LEU A 5 0.50 -5.38 -1.32
N SER A 6 -0.42 -4.48 -1.70
CA SER A 6 -0.08 -3.10 -2.04
C SER A 6 0.38 -2.28 -0.83
N LEU A 7 -0.14 -2.56 0.37
CA LEU A 7 0.23 -1.83 1.58
C LEU A 7 1.36 -2.51 2.34
N PHE A 8 1.12 -3.72 2.82
CA PHE A 8 2.08 -4.45 3.66
C PHE A 8 3.20 -5.09 2.83
N GLY A 9 2.92 -5.54 1.61
CA GLY A 9 3.94 -6.09 0.72
C GLY A 9 4.97 -5.02 0.32
N TYR A 10 4.49 -3.82 -0.04
CA TYR A 10 5.38 -2.69 -0.34
C TYR A 10 6.17 -2.21 0.89
N LEU A 11 5.55 -2.20 2.07
CA LEU A 11 6.25 -1.88 3.32
C LEU A 11 7.36 -2.89 3.64
N ALA A 12 7.08 -4.19 3.52
CA ALA A 12 8.08 -5.23 3.72
C ALA A 12 9.23 -5.12 2.70
N PHE A 13 8.90 -4.83 1.44
CA PHE A 13 9.89 -4.55 0.40
C PHE A 13 10.80 -3.37 0.77
N MET A 14 10.24 -2.25 1.24
CA MET A 14 11.04 -1.10 1.70
C MET A 14 11.97 -1.45 2.87
N VAL A 15 11.51 -2.28 3.83
CA VAL A 15 12.34 -2.71 4.97
C VAL A 15 13.52 -3.54 4.49
N ILE A 16 13.28 -4.50 3.59
CA ILE A 16 14.34 -5.32 3.00
C ILE A 16 15.30 -4.45 2.18
N PHE A 17 14.77 -3.53 1.37
CA PHE A 17 15.59 -2.60 0.58
C PHE A 17 16.46 -1.72 1.46
N LYS A 18 15.91 -1.18 2.55
CA LYS A 18 16.67 -0.41 3.54
C LYS A 18 17.79 -1.24 4.14
N TRP A 19 17.53 -2.49 4.52
CA TRP A 19 18.56 -3.39 5.06
C TRP A 19 19.67 -3.72 4.07
N CYS A 20 19.36 -3.83 2.77
CA CYS A 20 20.36 -4.10 1.75
C CYS A 20 21.22 -2.88 1.41
N PHE A 21 20.64 -1.67 1.40
CA PHE A 21 21.33 -0.45 0.93
C PHE A 21 21.91 0.44 2.04
N TYR A 22 21.30 0.49 3.23
CA TYR A 22 21.77 1.33 4.33
C TYR A 22 22.62 0.53 5.33
N ASN A 23 23.95 0.68 5.23
CA ASN A 23 24.92 0.15 6.20
C ASN A 23 25.06 1.06 7.44
N VAL A 24 25.68 0.51 8.50
CA VAL A 24 25.85 1.11 9.85
C VAL A 24 26.35 2.56 9.84
N GLU A 25 27.14 2.97 8.85
CA GLU A 25 27.71 4.32 8.73
C GLU A 25 26.73 5.39 8.22
N ILE A 26 25.63 4.99 7.56
CA ILE A 26 24.65 5.90 6.92
C ILE A 26 23.32 5.89 7.70
N SER A 27 23.26 5.17 8.82
CA SER A 27 22.05 4.97 9.63
C SER A 27 21.44 6.29 10.14
N GLN A 28 22.27 7.31 10.38
CA GLN A 28 21.78 8.62 10.85
C GLN A 28 21.09 9.46 9.77
N ILE A 29 21.36 9.20 8.49
CA ILE A 29 20.74 9.89 7.35
C ILE A 29 19.60 9.04 6.77
N ALA A 30 19.42 7.81 7.30
CA ALA A 30 18.48 6.86 6.76
C ALA A 30 17.03 7.35 6.95
N PRO A 31 16.28 7.53 5.85
CA PRO A 31 14.92 8.05 5.92
C PRO A 31 14.02 7.14 6.78
N SER A 32 13.05 7.76 7.42
CA SER A 32 12.08 7.03 8.23
C SER A 32 11.05 6.35 7.33
N ILE A 33 11.14 5.02 7.18
CA ILE A 33 10.20 4.20 6.38
C ILE A 33 8.74 4.52 6.74
N LEU A 34 8.46 4.72 8.03
CA LEU A 34 7.13 5.06 8.52
C LEU A 34 6.63 6.40 7.96
N ILE A 35 7.47 7.44 7.95
CA ILE A 35 7.11 8.73 7.34
C ILE A 35 6.93 8.60 5.84
N HIS A 36 7.78 7.85 5.13
CA HIS A 36 7.54 7.55 3.70
C HIS A 36 6.22 6.83 3.46
N PHE A 37 5.85 5.91 4.35
CA PHE A 37 4.58 5.20 4.28
C PHE A 37 3.38 6.14 4.49
N ILE A 38 3.46 7.07 5.46
CA ILE A 38 2.43 8.10 5.66
C ILE A 38 2.35 9.03 4.45
N ASN A 39 3.50 9.54 4.01
CA ASN A 39 3.62 10.48 2.90
C ASN A 39 3.10 9.90 1.57
N MET A 40 3.24 8.60 1.35
CA MET A 40 2.64 7.89 0.22
C MET A 40 1.11 8.07 0.21
N PHE A 41 0.42 7.92 1.33
CA PHE A 41 -1.04 8.13 1.42
C PHE A 41 -1.44 9.61 1.31
N LEU A 42 -0.58 10.51 1.77
CA LEU A 42 -0.80 11.96 1.68
C LEU A 42 -0.40 12.56 0.33
N PHE A 43 0.22 11.77 -0.56
CA PHE A 43 0.83 12.21 -1.81
C PHE A 43 1.86 13.35 -1.64
N THR A 44 2.60 13.33 -0.53
CA THR A 44 3.60 14.33 -0.17
C THR A 44 5.00 13.82 -0.47
N TYR A 45 5.64 14.30 -1.55
CA TYR A 45 6.95 13.81 -1.99
C TYR A 45 8.09 14.85 -1.91
N ASN A 46 7.77 16.12 -1.61
CA ASN A 46 8.72 17.25 -1.67
C ASN A 46 9.33 17.62 -0.31
N ASP A 47 9.45 16.67 0.62
CA ASP A 47 10.01 16.97 1.94
C ASP A 47 11.55 16.88 1.90
N PRO A 48 12.28 18.00 2.05
CA PRO A 48 13.75 18.01 2.02
C PRO A 48 14.38 17.21 3.17
N SER A 49 13.62 16.89 4.22
CA SER A 49 14.07 16.07 5.35
C SER A 49 13.97 14.57 5.07
N ASN A 50 13.28 14.17 4.01
CA ASN A 50 13.04 12.76 3.65
C ASN A 50 13.55 12.48 2.24
N VAL A 51 14.82 12.11 2.15
CA VAL A 51 15.47 11.72 0.90
C VAL A 51 14.74 10.51 0.28
N SER A 52 14.52 10.53 -1.03
CA SER A 52 13.94 9.39 -1.74
C SER A 52 14.85 8.16 -1.62
N LEU A 53 14.28 6.99 -1.33
CA LEU A 53 15.02 5.72 -1.22
C LEU A 53 15.54 5.25 -2.58
N TYR A 54 14.81 5.56 -3.66
CA TYR A 54 15.15 5.15 -5.02
C TYR A 54 14.52 6.09 -6.07
N ASP A 55 15.11 6.14 -7.27
CA ASP A 55 14.59 6.93 -8.39
C ASP A 55 13.21 6.43 -8.83
N HIS A 56 12.29 7.34 -9.16
CA HIS A 56 10.88 7.04 -9.52
C HIS A 56 10.01 6.46 -8.37
N GLN A 57 10.41 6.63 -7.11
CA GLN A 57 9.61 6.20 -5.96
C GLN A 57 8.18 6.79 -5.96
N GLN A 58 8.03 8.05 -6.36
CA GLN A 58 6.74 8.73 -6.43
C GLN A 58 5.73 8.02 -7.37
N GLU A 59 6.18 7.55 -8.53
CA GLU A 59 5.31 6.90 -9.53
C GLU A 59 4.74 5.60 -8.99
N ILE A 60 5.61 4.75 -8.41
CA ILE A 60 5.25 3.45 -7.84
C ILE A 60 4.32 3.65 -6.64
N GLN A 61 4.64 4.58 -5.73
CA GLN A 61 3.83 4.89 -4.56
C GLN A 61 2.44 5.38 -4.93
N SER A 62 2.36 6.32 -5.87
CA SER A 62 1.07 6.85 -6.34
C SER A 62 0.21 5.75 -6.96
N PHE A 63 0.81 4.89 -7.79
CA PHE A 63 0.11 3.75 -8.38
C PHE A 63 -0.44 2.77 -7.33
N LEU A 64 0.38 2.41 -6.34
CA LEU A 64 -0.02 1.51 -5.25
C LEU A 64 -1.19 2.07 -4.43
N VAL A 65 -1.21 3.38 -4.15
CA VAL A 65 -2.30 4.03 -3.42
C VAL A 65 -3.59 4.02 -4.24
N ILE A 66 -3.52 4.31 -5.54
CA ILE A 66 -4.70 4.26 -6.43
C ILE A 66 -5.30 2.86 -6.43
N VAL A 67 -4.47 1.82 -6.56
CA VAL A 67 -4.91 0.42 -6.49
C VAL A 67 -5.53 0.10 -5.13
N ALA A 68 -4.93 0.57 -4.03
CA ALA A 68 -5.46 0.38 -2.69
C ALA A 68 -6.83 1.05 -2.51
N ILE A 69 -7.00 2.29 -3.01
CA ILE A 69 -8.27 3.03 -2.97
C ILE A 69 -9.34 2.31 -3.78
N ILE A 70 -9.04 1.77 -4.96
CA ILE A 70 -9.98 1.00 -5.80
C ILE A 70 -10.35 -0.34 -5.15
N ALA A 71 -9.41 -0.96 -4.42
CA ALA A 71 -9.66 -2.23 -3.74
C ALA A 71 -10.67 -2.12 -2.58
N VAL A 72 -10.78 -0.95 -1.93
CA VAL A 72 -11.74 -0.71 -0.84
C VAL A 72 -13.20 -0.84 -1.29
N PRO A 73 -13.70 -0.09 -2.29
CA PRO A 73 -15.06 -0.26 -2.80
C PRO A 73 -15.24 -1.64 -3.42
N TRP A 74 -14.22 -2.22 -4.07
CA TRP A 74 -14.29 -3.58 -4.59
C TRP A 74 -14.63 -4.60 -3.48
N MET A 75 -13.93 -4.54 -2.34
CA MET A 75 -14.22 -5.40 -1.18
C MET A 75 -15.56 -5.08 -0.52
N LEU A 76 -15.91 -3.79 -0.42
CA LEU A 76 -17.14 -3.34 0.22
C LEU A 76 -18.38 -3.71 -0.60
N PHE A 77 -18.33 -3.67 -1.93
CA PHE A 77 -19.48 -3.97 -2.79
C PHE A 77 -19.59 -5.45 -3.14
N LEU A 78 -18.48 -6.16 -3.40
CA LEU A 78 -18.55 -7.57 -3.79
C LEU A 78 -19.10 -8.47 -2.68
N LYS A 79 -18.66 -8.31 -1.43
CA LYS A 79 -19.15 -9.15 -0.33
C LYS A 79 -20.67 -9.06 -0.13
N PRO A 80 -21.29 -7.87 0.05
CA PRO A 80 -22.73 -7.79 0.25
C PRO A 80 -23.52 -8.15 -1.01
N PHE A 81 -23.01 -7.84 -2.21
CA PHE A 81 -23.70 -8.18 -3.45
C PHE A 81 -23.73 -9.69 -3.70
N VAL A 82 -22.60 -10.37 -3.51
CA VAL A 82 -22.50 -11.84 -3.62
C VAL A 82 -23.35 -12.50 -2.54
N LEU A 83 -23.31 -12.01 -1.30
CA LEU A 83 -24.11 -12.56 -0.20
C LEU A 83 -25.61 -12.40 -0.43
N ARG A 84 -26.06 -11.25 -0.96
CA ARG A 84 -27.48 -11.02 -1.32
C ARG A 84 -27.93 -11.94 -2.46
N SER A 85 -27.07 -12.18 -3.46
CA SER A 85 -27.36 -13.11 -4.56
C SER A 85 -27.51 -14.55 -4.06
N ASN A 86 -26.61 -14.99 -3.17
CA ASN A 86 -26.66 -16.34 -2.59
C ASN A 86 -27.90 -16.54 -1.70
N HIS A 87 -28.27 -15.57 -0.87
CA HIS A 87 -29.52 -15.64 -0.07
C HIS A 87 -30.77 -15.77 -0.96
N ARG A 88 -30.84 -15.00 -2.06
CA ARG A 88 -31.98 -15.09 -3.01
C ARG A 88 -32.03 -16.42 -3.76
N LYS A 89 -30.88 -17.06 -4.02
CA LYS A 89 -30.83 -18.40 -4.62
C LYS A 89 -31.27 -19.48 -3.63
N ALA A 90 -30.84 -19.38 -2.36
CA ALA A 90 -31.26 -20.31 -1.31
C ALA A 90 -32.77 -20.25 -1.02
N GLN A 91 -33.36 -19.05 -1.00
CA GLN A 91 -34.82 -18.88 -0.79
C GLN A 91 -35.69 -19.33 -1.97
N ARG A 92 -35.13 -19.53 -3.17
CA ARG A 92 -35.87 -20.02 -4.35
C ARG A 92 -35.79 -21.53 -4.52
N ALA A 93 -34.93 -22.21 -3.76
CA ALA A 93 -34.66 -23.63 -3.86
C ALA A 93 -35.31 -24.47 -2.75
N GLY A 94 -36.06 -23.85 -1.83
CA GLY A 94 -36.95 -24.50 -0.86
C GLY A 94 -38.38 -24.01 -1.06
#